data_AF-A0A933J4F5-F1
#
_entry.id   AF-A0A933J4F5-F1
#
_cell.length_a   1.000
_cell.length_b   1.000
_cell.length_c   1.000
_cell.angle_alpha   90.00
_cell.angle_beta   90.00
_cell.angle_gamma   90.00
#
_symmetry.space_group_name_H-M   'P 1'
#
loop_
_entity.id
_entity.type
_entity.pdbx_description
1 polymer ?
#
loop_
_entity_poly.entity_id
_entity_poly.type
_entity_poly.pdbx_seq_one_letter_code
_entity_poly.pdbx_strand_id
1 'polypeptide(L)'
;MMLPFHVTRILALAAVLTSSVIALAGCQPANTPAPTPTQDWSAIRQAWQSSQHANTYDEGKGPNTYCARCHSPRNWDPAAKVDDMPNCVSCKFSFDPVMRVARSNPPVAKSDWKNIGCEICHKTQNGVTEQQVAWLNAATGQYQVVANTTELCSKCHLDNDVLRHKRDLGDGAHKDYACIRCHNPHSTKASCTAQGCHADVLTAKPVPRHDQAHATVTCIACHDSSGFKVGIEKATGAWITFRTTELLGRSTTAPYQSHRVGHAVDCLKCHAPNNPWGLKPVQGTGQ
;
A
#
# COMPACT_ATOMS: atom_id res chain seq x y z
N MET A 1 57.95 -6.48 -74.23
CA MET A 1 58.21 -5.05 -74.03
C MET A 1 58.74 -4.87 -72.61
N MET A 2 60.02 -4.53 -72.49
CA MET A 2 60.78 -4.41 -71.25
C MET A 2 60.82 -2.93 -70.78
N LEU A 3 60.78 -2.72 -69.44
CA LEU A 3 61.42 -1.70 -68.55
C LEU A 3 61.73 -0.27 -69.07
N PRO A 4 61.74 0.82 -68.23
CA PRO A 4 62.39 0.83 -66.90
C PRO A 4 61.84 1.73 -65.77
N PHE A 5 62.30 1.40 -64.55
CA PHE A 5 62.73 2.22 -63.40
C PHE A 5 62.17 3.64 -63.15
N HIS A 6 61.71 3.90 -61.91
CA HIS A 6 62.51 4.73 -60.99
C HIS A 6 62.16 4.49 -59.51
N VAL A 7 63.23 4.24 -58.76
CA VAL A 7 63.31 4.14 -57.29
C VAL A 7 63.39 5.56 -56.74
N THR A 8 62.53 5.91 -55.78
CA THR A 8 62.72 7.13 -54.98
C THR A 8 62.80 6.78 -53.50
N ARG A 9 63.98 7.06 -52.95
CA ARG A 9 64.36 6.91 -51.54
C ARG A 9 63.50 7.83 -50.68
N ILE A 10 62.81 7.29 -49.67
CA ILE A 10 62.25 8.09 -48.57
C ILE A 10 63.25 8.04 -47.42
N LEU A 11 63.78 9.22 -47.08
CA LEU A 11 64.66 9.47 -45.95
C LEU A 11 63.92 9.19 -44.64
N ALA A 12 64.60 8.47 -43.76
CA ALA A 12 64.23 8.33 -42.36
C ALA A 12 64.47 9.66 -41.62
N LEU A 13 63.41 10.26 -41.08
CA LEU A 13 63.51 11.29 -40.04
C LEU A 13 63.40 10.60 -38.68
N ALA A 14 64.53 10.49 -37.99
CA ALA A 14 64.57 10.13 -36.57
C ALA A 14 64.13 11.34 -35.74
N ALA A 15 62.89 11.32 -35.24
CA ALA A 15 62.43 12.29 -34.25
C ALA A 15 62.87 11.81 -32.86
N VAL A 16 63.80 12.53 -32.25
CA VAL A 16 64.17 12.41 -30.84
C VAL A 16 63.00 12.95 -30.01
N LEU A 17 62.15 12.05 -29.50
CA LEU A 17 61.16 12.37 -28.48
C LEU A 17 61.86 12.41 -27.13
N THR A 18 62.17 13.61 -26.66
CA THR A 18 62.56 13.85 -25.28
C THR A 18 61.35 13.63 -24.37
N SER A 19 61.36 12.53 -23.62
CA SER A 19 60.41 12.26 -22.55
C SER A 19 60.61 13.25 -21.40
N SER A 20 59.83 14.34 -21.39
CA SER A 20 59.62 15.15 -20.20
C SER A 20 58.61 14.45 -19.30
N VAL A 21 59.10 13.70 -18.31
CA VAL A 21 58.28 13.20 -17.20
C VAL A 21 57.91 14.39 -16.32
N ILE A 22 56.74 14.98 -16.57
CA ILE A 22 56.12 15.92 -15.64
C ILE A 22 55.49 15.08 -14.53
N ALA A 23 56.13 15.06 -13.36
CA ALA A 23 55.53 14.54 -12.15
C ALA A 23 54.34 15.44 -11.76
N LEU A 24 53.13 15.06 -12.18
CA LEU A 24 51.89 15.61 -11.65
C LEU A 24 51.80 15.17 -10.18
N ALA A 25 52.17 16.08 -9.28
CA ALA A 25 51.88 15.98 -7.86
C ALA A 25 50.38 15.67 -7.70
N GLY A 26 50.10 14.57 -7.01
CA GLY A 26 48.78 13.97 -6.93
C GLY A 26 47.71 14.92 -6.41
N CYS A 27 46.74 15.24 -7.26
CA CYS A 27 45.41 15.59 -6.79
C CYS A 27 44.75 14.30 -6.31
N GLN A 28 44.88 13.98 -5.03
CA GLN A 28 43.91 13.07 -4.41
C GLN A 28 42.53 13.72 -4.57
N PRO A 29 41.50 13.00 -5.05
CA PRO A 29 40.14 13.53 -5.02
C PRO A 29 39.84 13.85 -3.56
N ALA A 30 39.45 15.09 -3.29
CA ALA A 30 39.02 15.51 -1.97
C ALA A 30 37.96 14.52 -1.49
N ASN A 31 38.22 13.86 -0.35
CA ASN A 31 37.24 13.06 0.36
C ASN A 31 36.07 13.98 0.70
N THR A 32 35.11 14.05 -0.20
CA THR A 32 33.84 14.73 0.05
C THR A 32 33.19 13.94 1.19
N PRO A 33 32.98 14.55 2.37
CA PRO A 33 32.30 13.85 3.45
C PRO A 33 30.98 13.32 2.92
N ALA A 34 30.71 12.03 3.17
CA ALA A 34 29.40 11.48 2.86
C ALA A 34 28.34 12.39 3.51
N PRO A 35 27.29 12.81 2.77
CA PRO A 35 26.31 13.73 3.31
C PRO A 35 25.74 13.15 4.60
N THR A 36 25.91 13.88 5.71
CA THR A 36 25.27 13.54 6.98
C THR A 36 23.76 13.54 6.75
N PRO A 37 23.03 12.44 7.04
CA PRO A 37 21.58 12.45 6.96
C PRO A 37 21.05 13.52 7.93
N THR A 38 20.60 14.65 7.41
CA THR A 38 20.18 15.81 8.21
C THR A 38 18.84 15.60 8.92
N GLN A 39 18.16 14.48 8.64
CA GLN A 39 16.84 14.17 9.19
C GLN A 39 16.77 12.73 9.68
N ASP A 40 16.44 12.56 10.96
CA ASP A 40 16.17 11.23 11.52
C ASP A 40 14.77 10.77 11.10
N TRP A 41 14.74 9.67 10.33
CA TRP A 41 13.53 9.03 9.85
C TRP A 41 13.20 7.74 10.63
N SER A 42 13.86 7.49 11.76
CA SER A 42 13.67 6.29 12.60
C SER A 42 12.20 6.08 12.98
N ALA A 43 11.51 7.14 13.40
CA ALA A 43 10.09 7.09 13.77
C ALA A 43 9.18 6.69 12.59
N ILE A 44 9.45 7.20 11.38
CA ILE A 44 8.69 6.84 10.17
C ILE A 44 8.93 5.39 9.81
N ARG A 45 10.18 4.93 9.84
CA ARG A 45 10.51 3.52 9.57
C ARG A 45 9.85 2.61 10.59
N GLN A 46 9.87 2.96 11.87
CA GLN A 46 9.21 2.18 12.92
C GLN A 46 7.69 2.13 12.71
N ALA A 47 7.07 3.26 12.37
CA ALA A 47 5.65 3.32 12.04
C ALA A 47 5.32 2.38 10.87
N TRP A 48 6.14 2.39 9.80
CA TRP A 48 6.00 1.50 8.65
C TRP A 48 6.11 0.03 9.03
N GLN A 49 7.16 -0.34 9.76
CA GLN A 49 7.38 -1.73 10.17
C GLN A 49 6.25 -2.29 11.05
N SER A 50 5.52 -1.42 11.77
CA SER A 50 4.34 -1.81 12.54
C SER A 50 3.06 -1.95 11.71
N SER A 51 3.08 -1.56 10.43
CA SER A 51 1.91 -1.54 9.56
C SER A 51 1.66 -2.88 8.87
N GLN A 52 0.42 -3.09 8.44
CA GLN A 52 0.04 -4.27 7.63
C GLN A 52 0.69 -4.26 6.24
N HIS A 53 1.20 -3.12 5.76
CA HIS A 53 1.88 -3.04 4.47
C HIS A 53 3.35 -3.49 4.53
N ALA A 54 3.99 -3.43 5.70
CA ALA A 54 5.36 -3.93 5.87
C ALA A 54 5.44 -5.45 6.02
N ASN A 55 4.33 -6.11 6.34
CA ASN A 55 4.25 -7.56 6.51
C ASN A 55 2.99 -8.12 5.83
N THR A 56 3.13 -8.47 4.56
CA THR A 56 2.01 -8.82 3.67
C THR A 56 1.98 -10.30 3.29
N TYR A 57 2.98 -11.09 3.68
CA TYR A 57 2.98 -12.52 3.38
C TYR A 57 1.88 -13.24 4.14
N ASP A 58 0.97 -13.88 3.41
CA ASP A 58 -0.16 -14.62 3.97
C ASP A 58 -0.60 -15.69 2.96
N GLU A 59 -0.57 -16.97 3.36
CA GLU A 59 -0.95 -18.10 2.50
C GLU A 59 -2.41 -18.00 2.03
N GLY A 60 -3.29 -17.39 2.83
CA GLY A 60 -4.69 -17.18 2.50
C GLY A 60 -4.94 -15.99 1.58
N LYS A 61 -3.95 -15.11 1.37
CA LYS A 61 -4.04 -13.93 0.48
C LYS A 61 -3.28 -14.09 -0.83
N GLY A 62 -2.85 -15.33 -1.13
CA GLY A 62 -2.15 -15.64 -2.36
C GLY A 62 -0.70 -15.15 -2.35
N PRO A 63 0.23 -15.87 -1.70
CA PRO A 63 1.65 -15.54 -1.74
C PRO A 63 2.23 -16.02 -3.08
N ASN A 64 1.75 -15.44 -4.17
CA ASN A 64 2.05 -15.87 -5.53
C ASN A 64 2.42 -14.70 -6.42
N THR A 65 3.00 -15.00 -7.58
CA THR A 65 3.51 -13.96 -8.46
C THR A 65 2.43 -13.05 -9.04
N TYR A 66 1.15 -13.43 -9.09
CA TYR A 66 0.05 -12.57 -9.55
C TYR A 66 -0.41 -11.59 -8.46
N CYS A 67 -0.71 -12.10 -7.26
CA CYS A 67 -1.13 -11.31 -6.09
C CYS A 67 0.01 -10.43 -5.55
N ALA A 68 1.28 -10.82 -5.81
CA ALA A 68 2.46 -10.02 -5.51
C ALA A 68 2.39 -8.61 -6.10
N ARG A 69 1.64 -8.38 -7.19
CA ARG A 69 1.41 -7.02 -7.73
C ARG A 69 1.05 -5.98 -6.66
N CYS A 70 0.23 -6.37 -5.68
CA CYS A 70 -0.21 -5.47 -4.63
C CYS A 70 0.45 -5.77 -3.28
N HIS A 71 0.78 -7.04 -3.01
CA HIS A 71 1.27 -7.44 -1.69
C HIS A 71 2.80 -7.52 -1.61
N SER A 72 3.50 -7.73 -2.73
CA SER A 72 4.97 -7.70 -2.79
C SER A 72 5.43 -7.32 -4.20
N PRO A 73 5.29 -6.05 -4.60
CA PRO A 73 5.40 -5.67 -6.00
C PRO A 73 6.74 -6.06 -6.64
N ARG A 74 7.82 -6.14 -5.85
CA ARG A 74 9.15 -6.62 -6.29
C ARG A 74 9.19 -8.10 -6.69
N ASN A 75 8.23 -8.92 -6.25
CA ASN A 75 8.06 -10.31 -6.67
C ASN A 75 6.95 -10.48 -7.72
N TRP A 76 6.34 -9.40 -8.21
CA TRP A 76 5.29 -9.48 -9.22
C TRP A 76 5.88 -9.97 -10.55
N ASP A 77 5.27 -10.98 -11.14
CA ASP A 77 5.49 -11.35 -12.53
C ASP A 77 4.37 -10.76 -13.40
N PRO A 78 4.66 -9.80 -14.30
CA PRO A 78 3.66 -9.21 -15.18
C PRO A 78 3.02 -10.21 -16.16
N ALA A 79 3.65 -11.36 -16.41
CA ALA A 79 3.10 -12.42 -17.24
C ALA A 79 2.15 -13.34 -16.47
N ALA A 80 2.09 -13.22 -15.13
CA ALA A 80 1.24 -14.06 -14.30
C ALA A 80 -0.25 -13.78 -14.56
N LYS A 81 -1.04 -14.85 -14.58
CA LYS A 81 -2.49 -14.81 -14.85
C LYS A 81 -3.24 -15.70 -13.87
N VAL A 82 -4.50 -15.38 -13.65
CA VAL A 82 -5.44 -16.29 -12.97
C VAL A 82 -5.77 -17.44 -13.93
N ASP A 83 -5.62 -18.66 -13.47
CA ASP A 83 -5.91 -19.89 -14.20
C ASP A 83 -7.41 -20.21 -14.17
N ASP A 84 -7.82 -21.22 -14.95
CA ASP A 84 -9.15 -21.79 -14.87
C ASP A 84 -9.36 -22.59 -13.56
N MET A 85 -10.62 -22.85 -13.23
CA MET A 85 -10.96 -23.76 -12.14
C MET A 85 -10.34 -25.16 -12.37
N PRO A 86 -9.91 -25.86 -11.30
CA PRO A 86 -10.10 -25.56 -9.87
C PRO A 86 -8.94 -24.79 -9.19
N ASN A 87 -7.89 -24.43 -9.94
CA ASN A 87 -6.66 -23.84 -9.42
C ASN A 87 -6.46 -22.40 -9.89
N CYS A 88 -7.50 -21.57 -9.77
CA CYS A 88 -7.48 -20.21 -10.33
C CYS A 88 -6.29 -19.37 -9.85
N VAL A 89 -5.97 -19.45 -8.55
CA VAL A 89 -4.83 -18.76 -7.95
C VAL A 89 -4.11 -19.66 -6.97
N SER A 90 -2.81 -19.46 -6.83
CA SER A 90 -1.99 -20.12 -5.84
C SER A 90 -2.26 -19.52 -4.46
N CYS A 91 -3.20 -20.10 -3.71
CA CYS A 91 -3.53 -19.69 -2.35
C CYS A 91 -4.06 -20.86 -1.52
N LYS A 92 -4.00 -20.70 -0.19
CA LYS A 92 -4.53 -21.67 0.77
C LYS A 92 -5.87 -21.17 1.28
N PHE A 93 -6.95 -21.79 0.83
CA PHE A 93 -8.27 -21.51 1.37
C PHE A 93 -8.41 -22.10 2.78
N SER A 94 -9.25 -21.50 3.62
CA SER A 94 -9.40 -21.89 5.03
C SER A 94 -9.85 -23.34 5.26
N PHE A 95 -10.50 -23.95 4.27
CA PHE A 95 -10.96 -25.34 4.32
C PHE A 95 -10.02 -26.31 3.60
N ASP A 96 -9.04 -25.81 2.83
CA ASP A 96 -8.09 -26.68 2.15
C ASP A 96 -6.91 -26.99 3.09
N PRO A 97 -6.48 -28.25 3.22
CA PRO A 97 -5.36 -28.61 4.10
C PRO A 97 -4.02 -28.08 3.56
N VAL A 98 -3.92 -27.90 2.25
CA VAL A 98 -2.72 -27.46 1.54
C VAL A 98 -3.05 -26.33 0.56
N MET A 99 -2.04 -25.54 0.25
CA MET A 99 -2.14 -24.50 -0.78
C MET A 99 -2.41 -25.14 -2.15
N ARG A 100 -3.37 -24.59 -2.89
CA ARG A 100 -3.51 -24.91 -4.31
C ARG A 100 -2.41 -24.20 -5.08
N VAL A 101 -1.88 -24.82 -6.12
CA VAL A 101 -0.83 -24.23 -6.95
C VAL A 101 -1.34 -24.09 -8.37
N ALA A 102 -1.44 -22.84 -8.81
CA ALA A 102 -1.73 -22.44 -10.17
C ALA A 102 -0.45 -22.42 -11.00
N ARG A 103 -0.53 -22.85 -12.26
CA ARG A 103 0.61 -22.91 -13.17
C ARG A 103 1.04 -21.52 -13.61
N SER A 104 0.09 -20.63 -13.91
CA SER A 104 0.39 -19.29 -14.40
C SER A 104 0.59 -18.25 -13.30
N ASN A 105 0.58 -18.64 -12.02
CA ASN A 105 0.95 -17.78 -10.91
C ASN A 105 1.57 -18.62 -9.77
N PRO A 106 2.82 -19.09 -9.91
CA PRO A 106 3.44 -19.93 -8.89
C PRO A 106 3.59 -19.21 -7.54
N PRO A 107 3.61 -19.95 -6.42
CA PRO A 107 3.87 -19.38 -5.11
C PRO A 107 5.29 -18.79 -5.04
N VAL A 108 5.44 -17.71 -4.29
CA VAL A 108 6.71 -17.10 -3.93
C VAL A 108 7.02 -17.54 -2.50
N ALA A 109 8.21 -18.10 -2.27
CA ALA A 109 8.60 -18.54 -0.94
C ALA A 109 8.63 -17.36 0.05
N LYS A 110 8.29 -17.61 1.32
CA LYS A 110 8.30 -16.59 2.37
C LYS A 110 9.67 -15.89 2.52
N SER A 111 10.77 -16.63 2.34
CA SER A 111 12.14 -16.08 2.36
C SER A 111 12.41 -15.10 1.22
N ASP A 112 11.71 -15.24 0.10
CA ASP A 112 11.91 -14.42 -1.10
C ASP A 112 10.93 -13.26 -1.19
N TRP A 113 9.89 -13.28 -0.36
CA TRP A 113 8.84 -12.26 -0.29
C TRP A 113 9.38 -10.93 0.23
N LYS A 114 9.23 -9.88 -0.57
CA LYS A 114 9.81 -8.55 -0.30
C LYS A 114 8.86 -7.58 0.43
N ASN A 115 7.59 -7.93 0.57
CA ASN A 115 6.54 -7.03 1.09
C ASN A 115 6.48 -5.70 0.30
N ILE A 116 5.78 -4.71 0.83
CA ILE A 116 5.76 -3.36 0.27
C ILE A 116 6.86 -2.54 0.96
N GLY A 117 7.84 -2.08 0.19
CA GLY A 117 8.92 -1.22 0.67
C GLY A 117 8.68 0.27 0.39
N CYS A 118 9.52 1.13 0.95
CA CYS A 118 9.45 2.59 0.74
C CYS A 118 9.53 2.94 -0.75
N GLU A 119 10.35 2.19 -1.48
CA GLU A 119 10.62 2.39 -2.90
C GLU A 119 9.41 2.10 -3.80
N ILE A 120 8.33 1.51 -3.26
CA ILE A 120 7.08 1.37 -3.98
C ILE A 120 6.35 2.72 -4.10
N CYS A 121 6.47 3.56 -3.07
CA CYS A 121 5.71 4.80 -2.89
C CYS A 121 6.56 6.07 -3.01
N HIS A 122 7.87 5.93 -2.95
CA HIS A 122 8.85 7.01 -3.02
C HIS A 122 9.97 6.60 -3.95
N LYS A 123 10.58 7.59 -4.60
CA LYS A 123 11.78 7.32 -5.38
C LYS A 123 12.94 7.04 -4.44
N THR A 124 13.46 5.82 -4.49
CA THR A 124 14.66 5.42 -3.74
C THR A 124 15.83 5.20 -4.71
N GLN A 125 16.94 5.91 -4.49
CA GLN A 125 18.18 5.79 -5.26
C GLN A 125 19.38 5.83 -4.32
N ASN A 126 20.34 4.92 -4.50
CA ASN A 126 21.57 4.82 -3.69
C ASN A 126 21.30 4.81 -2.17
N GLY A 127 20.24 4.12 -1.74
CA GLY A 127 19.83 4.04 -0.33
C GLY A 127 19.13 5.28 0.23
N VAL A 128 18.99 6.35 -0.57
CA VAL A 128 18.26 7.56 -0.21
C VAL A 128 16.85 7.49 -0.75
N THR A 129 15.85 7.80 0.08
CA THR A 129 14.44 7.86 -0.30
C THR A 129 13.99 9.31 -0.34
N GLU A 130 13.44 9.73 -1.49
CA GLU A 130 12.92 11.07 -1.70
C GLU A 130 11.59 11.28 -0.96
N GLN A 131 11.31 12.51 -0.51
CA GLN A 131 10.09 12.83 0.23
C GLN A 131 8.85 12.84 -0.69
N GLN A 132 9.02 13.24 -1.95
CA GLN A 132 7.94 13.27 -2.93
C GLN A 132 7.45 11.85 -3.23
N VAL A 133 6.14 11.71 -3.40
CA VAL A 133 5.53 10.44 -3.79
C VAL A 133 5.84 10.12 -5.26
N ALA A 134 6.11 8.86 -5.51
CA ALA A 134 6.28 8.28 -6.83
C ALA A 134 5.77 6.84 -6.82
N TRP A 135 5.38 6.31 -7.96
CA TRP A 135 5.00 4.90 -8.07
C TRP A 135 6.09 4.10 -8.76
N LEU A 136 6.66 3.08 -8.11
CA LEU A 136 7.50 2.13 -8.81
C LEU A 136 6.63 1.16 -9.60
N ASN A 137 6.65 1.28 -10.93
CA ASN A 137 6.04 0.28 -11.79
C ASN A 137 6.96 -0.94 -11.83
N ALA A 138 6.65 -1.94 -11.03
CA ALA A 138 7.46 -3.16 -10.94
C ALA A 138 7.51 -3.96 -12.25
N ALA A 139 6.58 -3.77 -13.19
CA ALA A 139 6.67 -4.41 -14.51
C ALA A 139 7.78 -3.83 -15.38
N THR A 140 8.08 -2.53 -15.24
CA THR A 140 9.10 -1.85 -16.06
C THR A 140 10.36 -1.51 -15.26
N GLY A 141 10.30 -1.61 -13.93
CA GLY A 141 11.35 -1.15 -13.02
C GLY A 141 11.50 0.37 -12.96
N GLN A 142 10.58 1.14 -13.58
CA GLN A 142 10.68 2.60 -13.67
C GLN A 142 9.73 3.29 -12.69
N TYR A 143 10.17 4.43 -12.15
CA TYR A 143 9.31 5.31 -11.38
C TYR A 143 8.37 6.11 -12.29
N GLN A 144 7.12 6.23 -11.87
CA GLN A 144 6.11 7.05 -12.48
C GLN A 144 5.73 8.18 -11.52
N VAL A 145 5.58 9.38 -12.06
CA VAL A 145 5.00 10.50 -11.31
C VAL A 145 3.52 10.21 -11.07
N VAL A 146 3.05 10.50 -9.86
CA VAL A 146 1.64 10.45 -9.47
C VAL A 146 1.23 11.82 -8.95
N ALA A 147 0.01 12.24 -9.23
CA ALA A 147 -0.46 13.58 -8.88
C ALA A 147 -0.63 13.78 -7.37
N ASN A 148 -1.03 12.72 -6.66
CA ASN A 148 -1.25 12.74 -5.20
C ASN A 148 -1.28 11.32 -4.62
N THR A 149 -1.33 11.21 -3.29
CA THR A 149 -1.34 9.92 -2.60
C THR A 149 -2.60 9.09 -2.89
N THR A 150 -3.75 9.70 -3.19
CA THR A 150 -4.95 8.93 -3.58
C THR A 150 -4.72 8.18 -4.88
N GLU A 151 -4.09 8.82 -5.87
CA GLU A 151 -3.68 8.14 -7.11
C GLU A 151 -2.68 7.01 -6.83
N LEU A 152 -1.71 7.25 -5.95
CA LEU A 152 -0.72 6.24 -5.56
C LEU A 152 -1.37 5.01 -4.91
N CYS A 153 -2.25 5.21 -3.92
CA CYS A 153 -2.98 4.12 -3.26
C CYS A 153 -3.81 3.31 -4.27
N SER A 154 -4.36 3.98 -5.28
CA SER A 154 -5.16 3.36 -6.34
C SER A 154 -4.34 2.48 -7.30
N LYS A 155 -2.99 2.49 -7.22
CA LYS A 155 -2.14 1.54 -7.97
C LYS A 155 -2.23 0.11 -7.44
N CYS A 156 -2.66 -0.07 -6.18
CA CYS A 156 -2.88 -1.38 -5.55
C CYS A 156 -4.35 -1.60 -5.12
N HIS A 157 -5.06 -0.55 -4.73
CA HIS A 157 -6.47 -0.60 -4.35
C HIS A 157 -7.39 -0.34 -5.53
N LEU A 158 -7.35 -1.22 -6.53
CA LEU A 158 -8.15 -1.13 -7.75
C LEU A 158 -8.95 -2.42 -8.00
N ASP A 159 -9.95 -2.30 -8.85
CA ASP A 159 -10.54 -3.45 -9.51
C ASP A 159 -9.75 -3.74 -10.78
N ASN A 160 -9.73 -5.00 -11.16
CA ASN A 160 -9.28 -5.43 -12.49
C ASN A 160 -10.30 -6.42 -13.05
N ASP A 161 -9.95 -7.04 -14.18
CA ASP A 161 -10.85 -7.95 -14.89
C ASP A 161 -11.28 -9.16 -14.04
N VAL A 162 -10.49 -9.53 -13.04
CA VAL A 162 -10.69 -10.73 -12.21
C VAL A 162 -10.96 -10.40 -10.74
N LEU A 163 -10.30 -9.39 -10.20
CA LEU A 163 -10.33 -9.05 -8.78
C LEU A 163 -11.09 -7.76 -8.55
N ARG A 164 -11.92 -7.75 -7.51
CA ARG A 164 -12.68 -6.57 -7.06
C ARG A 164 -12.10 -6.04 -5.73
N HIS A 165 -10.96 -5.36 -5.79
CA HIS A 165 -10.23 -4.85 -4.60
C HIS A 165 -10.25 -3.33 -4.46
N LYS A 166 -10.96 -2.62 -5.33
CA LYS A 166 -11.14 -1.17 -5.20
C LYS A 166 -11.79 -0.86 -3.85
N ARG A 167 -11.26 0.17 -3.19
CA ARG A 167 -11.92 0.70 -1.99
C ARG A 167 -13.17 1.43 -2.40
N ASP A 168 -14.27 1.09 -1.73
CA ASP A 168 -15.51 1.85 -1.83
C ASP A 168 -15.32 3.12 -1.02
N LEU A 169 -15.27 4.27 -1.70
CA LEU A 169 -15.07 5.58 -1.09
C LEU A 169 -16.39 6.30 -0.81
N GLY A 170 -17.52 5.81 -1.35
CA GLY A 170 -18.84 6.44 -1.22
C GLY A 170 -18.90 7.91 -1.65
N ASP A 171 -20.01 8.56 -1.28
CA ASP A 171 -20.31 9.99 -1.51
C ASP A 171 -20.60 10.72 -0.17
N GLY A 172 -19.97 10.27 0.92
CA GLY A 172 -20.18 10.80 2.27
C GLY A 172 -19.59 12.19 2.52
N ALA A 173 -19.63 12.63 3.78
CA ALA A 173 -19.19 13.95 4.23
C ALA A 173 -17.73 14.29 3.88
N HIS A 174 -16.87 13.27 3.69
CA HIS A 174 -15.45 13.42 3.35
C HIS A 174 -15.12 12.95 1.93
N LYS A 175 -16.10 12.88 1.01
CA LYS A 175 -15.90 12.34 -0.35
C LYS A 175 -14.77 13.00 -1.16
N ASP A 176 -14.44 14.25 -0.87
CA ASP A 176 -13.41 15.02 -1.58
C ASP A 176 -12.04 14.99 -0.87
N TYR A 177 -11.91 14.26 0.24
CA TYR A 177 -10.65 14.17 0.97
C TYR A 177 -9.70 13.19 0.29
N ALA A 178 -8.43 13.60 0.19
CA ALA A 178 -7.36 12.66 -0.12
C ALA A 178 -7.20 11.63 1.02
N CYS A 179 -6.77 10.40 0.70
CA CYS A 179 -6.69 9.31 1.68
C CYS A 179 -5.89 9.69 2.93
N ILE A 180 -4.81 10.47 2.76
CA ILE A 180 -3.92 10.89 3.85
C ILE A 180 -4.50 11.93 4.80
N ARG A 181 -5.67 12.50 4.48
CA ARG A 181 -6.38 13.41 5.39
C ARG A 181 -6.96 12.66 6.59
N CYS A 182 -7.18 11.36 6.45
CA CYS A 182 -7.64 10.50 7.54
C CYS A 182 -6.59 9.45 7.91
N HIS A 183 -5.87 8.90 6.92
CA HIS A 183 -4.85 7.88 7.13
C HIS A 183 -3.46 8.48 7.31
N ASN A 184 -2.70 7.97 8.27
CA ASN A 184 -1.26 8.14 8.25
C ASN A 184 -0.66 7.21 7.18
N PRO A 185 0.04 7.71 6.16
CA PRO A 185 0.55 6.89 5.05
C PRO A 185 1.64 5.90 5.49
N HIS A 186 2.31 6.17 6.60
CA HIS A 186 3.41 5.35 7.10
C HIS A 186 2.97 4.33 8.16
N SER A 187 1.87 4.53 8.87
CA SER A 187 1.32 3.49 9.77
C SER A 187 0.08 2.81 9.22
N THR A 188 -0.50 3.33 8.14
CA THR A 188 -1.79 2.97 7.52
C THR A 188 -3.02 3.19 8.40
N LYS A 189 -2.83 3.62 9.66
CA LYS A 189 -3.91 3.85 10.62
C LYS A 189 -4.71 5.10 10.24
N ALA A 190 -6.02 4.98 10.24
CA ALA A 190 -6.92 6.12 10.14
C ALA A 190 -7.30 6.66 11.52
N SER A 191 -7.62 7.95 11.61
CA SER A 191 -8.24 8.51 12.80
C SER A 191 -9.17 9.67 12.46
N CYS A 192 -10.29 9.75 13.17
CA CYS A 192 -11.22 10.88 13.11
C CYS A 192 -10.76 12.03 14.02
N THR A 193 -10.09 11.71 15.13
CA THR A 193 -9.73 12.67 16.18
C THR A 193 -8.29 13.15 16.10
N ALA A 194 -7.41 12.40 15.44
CA ALA A 194 -6.04 12.82 15.19
C ALA A 194 -6.01 14.01 14.21
N GLN A 195 -4.88 14.73 14.19
CA GLN A 195 -4.67 15.90 13.32
C GLN A 195 -5.69 17.03 13.53
N GLY A 196 -6.39 17.06 14.67
CA GLY A 196 -7.24 18.18 15.06
C GLY A 196 -8.62 18.26 14.39
N CYS A 197 -9.05 17.26 13.61
CA CYS A 197 -10.34 17.35 12.88
C CYS A 197 -11.56 17.21 13.80
N HIS A 198 -11.57 16.18 14.66
CA HIS A 198 -12.63 15.95 15.66
C HIS A 198 -12.04 15.78 17.07
N ALA A 199 -10.97 16.52 17.40
CA ALA A 199 -10.20 16.34 18.64
C ALA A 199 -11.07 16.44 19.90
N ASP A 200 -12.11 17.27 19.85
CA ASP A 200 -12.94 17.59 21.01
C ASP A 200 -14.21 16.73 21.10
N VAL A 201 -14.45 15.81 20.16
CA VAL A 201 -15.72 15.04 20.15
C VAL A 201 -15.89 14.15 21.39
N LEU A 202 -14.78 13.80 22.04
CA LEU A 202 -14.75 12.98 23.27
C LEU A 202 -14.52 13.79 24.56
N THR A 203 -14.24 15.09 24.45
CA THR A 203 -13.78 15.92 25.58
C THR A 203 -14.51 17.26 25.72
N ALA A 204 -15.06 17.82 24.65
CA ALA A 204 -15.95 18.98 24.72
C ALA A 204 -17.34 18.59 25.20
N LYS A 205 -18.14 19.61 25.55
CA LYS A 205 -19.55 19.54 26.00
C LYS A 205 -20.28 18.32 25.39
N PRO A 206 -21.06 17.57 26.19
CA PRO A 206 -21.53 16.24 25.81
C PRO A 206 -22.20 16.27 24.45
N VAL A 207 -21.47 15.84 23.41
CA VAL A 207 -22.06 15.56 22.12
C VAL A 207 -23.03 14.42 22.40
N PRO A 208 -24.33 14.58 22.11
CA PRO A 208 -25.32 13.57 22.44
C PRO A 208 -24.85 12.18 21.98
N ARG A 209 -25.00 11.19 22.86
CA ARG A 209 -24.65 9.78 22.63
C ARG A 209 -23.15 9.45 22.47
N HIS A 210 -22.25 10.42 22.61
CA HIS A 210 -20.82 10.16 22.79
C HIS A 210 -20.50 9.95 24.27
N ASP A 211 -21.21 9.00 24.90
CA ASP A 211 -21.16 8.72 26.33
C ASP A 211 -20.51 7.35 26.63
N GLN A 212 -20.35 7.05 27.91
CA GLN A 212 -19.70 5.81 28.35
C GLN A 212 -20.44 4.55 27.88
N ALA A 213 -21.76 4.62 27.64
CA ALA A 213 -22.51 3.47 27.15
C ALA A 213 -22.15 3.11 25.69
N HIS A 214 -21.62 4.08 24.94
CA HIS A 214 -21.17 3.90 23.55
C HIS A 214 -19.63 3.87 23.41
N ALA A 215 -18.89 3.75 24.51
CA ALA A 215 -17.42 3.77 24.49
C ALA A 215 -16.79 2.65 23.64
N THR A 216 -17.49 1.53 23.46
CA THR A 216 -17.04 0.41 22.60
C THR A 216 -17.60 0.48 21.17
N VAL A 217 -18.36 1.52 20.85
CA VAL A 217 -18.94 1.73 19.52
C VAL A 217 -17.97 2.56 18.68
N THR A 218 -17.47 1.98 17.60
CA THR A 218 -16.59 2.74 16.69
C THR A 218 -17.38 3.86 16.02
N CYS A 219 -16.69 4.97 15.69
CA CYS A 219 -17.33 6.11 15.03
C CYS A 219 -18.15 5.68 13.80
N ILE A 220 -17.62 4.76 12.99
CA ILE A 220 -18.29 4.27 11.78
C ILE A 220 -19.45 3.30 12.04
N ALA A 221 -19.53 2.64 13.19
CA ALA A 221 -20.72 1.85 13.50
C ALA A 221 -21.96 2.75 13.58
N CYS A 222 -21.81 3.98 14.09
CA CYS A 222 -22.87 4.99 14.11
C CYS A 222 -22.93 5.81 12.81
N HIS A 223 -21.79 6.32 12.35
CA HIS A 223 -21.71 7.31 11.26
C HIS A 223 -21.61 6.70 9.86
N ASP A 224 -21.70 5.38 9.70
CA ASP A 224 -21.83 4.77 8.37
C ASP A 224 -23.15 5.16 7.71
N SER A 225 -23.04 5.74 6.52
CA SER A 225 -24.14 6.06 5.62
C SER A 225 -24.26 5.07 4.45
N SER A 226 -23.46 4.00 4.39
CA SER A 226 -23.55 2.99 3.33
C SER A 226 -24.71 2.01 3.52
N GLY A 227 -25.28 1.96 4.73
CA GLY A 227 -26.29 0.96 5.09
C GLY A 227 -25.68 -0.40 5.42
N PHE A 228 -24.40 -0.44 5.79
CA PHE A 228 -23.80 -1.69 6.24
C PHE A 228 -24.41 -2.14 7.57
N LYS A 229 -24.49 -3.47 7.73
CA LYS A 229 -24.89 -4.06 9.00
C LYS A 229 -23.85 -3.77 10.07
N VAL A 230 -24.29 -3.54 11.29
CA VAL A 230 -23.44 -3.29 12.45
C VAL A 230 -23.47 -4.51 13.36
N GLY A 231 -22.35 -4.79 14.01
CA GLY A 231 -22.26 -5.87 15.00
C GLY A 231 -20.96 -5.80 15.79
N ILE A 232 -20.78 -6.76 16.69
CA ILE A 232 -19.59 -6.85 17.54
C ILE A 232 -18.50 -7.65 16.82
N GLU A 233 -17.33 -7.05 16.63
CA GLU A 233 -16.13 -7.74 16.17
C GLU A 233 -15.60 -8.66 17.28
N LYS A 234 -15.53 -9.97 17.02
CA LYS A 234 -15.14 -10.96 18.03
C LYS A 234 -13.74 -10.75 18.61
N ALA A 235 -12.80 -10.21 17.82
CA ALA A 235 -11.42 -10.05 18.24
C ALA A 235 -11.22 -8.90 19.25
N THR A 236 -12.01 -7.83 19.12
CA THR A 236 -11.83 -6.59 19.90
C THR A 236 -12.99 -6.33 20.85
N GLY A 237 -14.14 -6.95 20.63
CA GLY A 237 -15.40 -6.63 21.32
C GLY A 237 -16.01 -5.28 20.90
N ALA A 238 -15.41 -4.59 19.93
CA ALA A 238 -15.90 -3.29 19.46
C ALA A 238 -17.07 -3.45 18.47
N TRP A 239 -18.01 -2.51 18.49
CA TRP A 239 -19.04 -2.44 17.47
C TRP A 239 -18.51 -1.79 16.21
N ILE A 240 -18.72 -2.43 15.07
CA ILE A 240 -18.23 -1.99 13.76
C ILE A 240 -19.20 -2.39 12.65
N THR A 241 -19.10 -1.76 11.49
CA THR A 241 -19.80 -2.22 10.29
C THR A 241 -19.19 -3.49 9.73
N PHE A 242 -20.02 -4.29 9.05
CA PHE A 242 -19.62 -5.50 8.34
C PHE A 242 -19.96 -5.38 6.87
N ARG A 243 -19.02 -5.79 6.01
CA ARG A 243 -19.21 -5.81 4.56
C ARG A 243 -19.10 -7.24 4.06
N THR A 244 -20.05 -7.62 3.21
CA THR A 244 -19.94 -8.83 2.39
C THR A 244 -19.28 -8.47 1.08
N THR A 245 -18.24 -9.21 0.70
CA THR A 245 -17.56 -9.09 -0.59
C THR A 245 -17.59 -10.43 -1.30
N GLU A 246 -17.77 -10.39 -2.63
CA GLU A 246 -17.65 -11.57 -3.48
C GLU A 246 -16.33 -11.56 -4.22
N LEU A 247 -15.61 -12.67 -4.15
CA LEU A 247 -14.37 -12.87 -4.88
C LEU A 247 -14.35 -14.30 -5.42
N LEU A 248 -14.18 -14.43 -6.74
CA LEU A 248 -14.14 -15.72 -7.44
C LEU A 248 -15.31 -16.65 -7.06
N GLY A 249 -16.53 -16.10 -7.05
CA GLY A 249 -17.76 -16.83 -6.73
C GLY A 249 -17.98 -17.12 -5.24
N ARG A 250 -17.19 -16.52 -4.34
CA ARG A 250 -17.33 -16.70 -2.88
C ARG A 250 -17.66 -15.41 -2.17
N SER A 251 -18.73 -15.45 -1.39
CA SER A 251 -19.11 -14.39 -0.46
C SER A 251 -18.36 -14.54 0.87
N THR A 252 -17.69 -13.48 1.32
CA THR A 252 -17.09 -13.37 2.66
C THR A 252 -17.64 -12.13 3.35
N THR A 253 -18.13 -12.27 4.59
CA THR A 253 -18.51 -11.14 5.45
C THR A 253 -17.44 -10.91 6.51
N ALA A 254 -16.93 -9.68 6.60
CA ALA A 254 -15.90 -9.33 7.56
C ALA A 254 -16.13 -7.93 8.17
N PRO A 255 -15.56 -7.63 9.34
CA PRO A 255 -15.46 -6.27 9.85
C PRO A 255 -14.90 -5.33 8.79
N TYR A 256 -15.50 -4.17 8.63
CA TYR A 256 -15.19 -3.23 7.56
C TYR A 256 -15.22 -1.80 8.06
N GLN A 257 -14.16 -1.04 7.76
CA GLN A 257 -14.15 0.41 7.94
C GLN A 257 -14.85 1.07 6.76
N SER A 258 -16.08 1.52 6.95
CA SER A 258 -16.82 2.28 5.93
C SER A 258 -16.14 3.62 5.61
N HIS A 259 -16.13 4.00 4.33
CA HIS A 259 -15.66 5.32 3.88
C HIS A 259 -16.82 6.27 3.55
N ARG A 260 -18.06 5.78 3.49
CA ARG A 260 -19.25 6.64 3.34
C ARG A 260 -19.72 7.08 4.72
N VAL A 261 -19.05 8.08 5.27
CA VAL A 261 -19.38 8.65 6.57
C VAL A 261 -20.41 9.78 6.44
N GLY A 262 -21.29 9.91 7.42
CA GLY A 262 -22.30 10.97 7.46
C GLY A 262 -22.65 11.40 8.88
N HIS A 263 -23.32 12.55 8.99
CA HIS A 263 -23.73 13.09 10.29
C HIS A 263 -24.96 12.39 10.86
N ALA A 264 -25.88 11.95 9.99
CA ALA A 264 -27.07 11.22 10.40
C ALA A 264 -26.67 9.84 10.95
N VAL A 265 -27.23 9.49 12.11
CA VAL A 265 -27.05 8.19 12.76
C VAL A 265 -28.38 7.45 12.73
N ASP A 266 -28.32 6.13 12.50
CA ASP A 266 -29.48 5.25 12.61
C ASP A 266 -29.32 4.35 13.83
N CYS A 267 -29.97 4.75 14.92
CA CYS A 267 -29.94 4.03 16.19
C CYS A 267 -30.54 2.63 16.07
N LEU A 268 -31.44 2.40 15.10
CA LEU A 268 -32.10 1.10 14.90
C LEU A 268 -31.12 0.02 14.42
N LYS A 269 -29.93 0.38 13.93
CA LYS A 269 -28.87 -0.59 13.61
C LYS A 269 -28.47 -1.46 14.82
N CYS A 270 -28.56 -0.91 16.03
CA CYS A 270 -28.24 -1.62 17.28
C CYS A 270 -29.47 -1.76 18.20
N HIS A 271 -30.34 -0.75 18.22
CA HIS A 271 -31.50 -0.65 19.10
C HIS A 271 -32.82 -1.03 18.39
N ALA A 272 -32.78 -1.97 17.45
CA ALA A 272 -34.00 -2.55 16.88
C ALA A 272 -34.73 -3.43 17.90
N PRO A 273 -36.07 -3.57 17.77
CA PRO A 273 -36.82 -4.62 18.46
C PRO A 273 -36.21 -6.00 18.18
N ASN A 274 -36.10 -6.83 19.22
CA ASN A 274 -35.52 -8.19 19.14
C ASN A 274 -34.10 -8.23 18.57
N ASN A 275 -33.29 -7.18 18.78
CA ASN A 275 -31.87 -7.24 18.42
C ASN A 275 -31.19 -8.42 19.16
N PRO A 276 -30.23 -9.09 18.52
CA PRO A 276 -29.62 -10.32 19.05
C PRO A 276 -28.73 -10.08 20.28
N TRP A 277 -28.55 -8.82 20.69
CA TRP A 277 -27.68 -8.42 21.80
C TRP A 277 -28.47 -8.03 23.05
N GLY A 278 -29.80 -8.13 23.04
CA GLY A 278 -30.65 -7.81 24.19
C GLY A 278 -30.66 -6.32 24.56
N LEU A 279 -30.27 -5.43 23.64
CA LEU A 279 -30.30 -3.99 23.87
C LEU A 279 -31.74 -3.48 23.91
N LYS A 280 -32.00 -2.45 24.72
CA LYS A 280 -33.33 -1.82 24.78
C LYS A 280 -33.62 -1.12 23.44
N PRO A 281 -34.80 -1.32 22.84
CA PRO A 281 -35.17 -0.61 21.63
C PRO A 281 -35.38 0.88 21.90
N VAL A 282 -35.07 1.72 20.91
CA VAL A 282 -35.43 3.14 20.94
C VAL A 282 -36.86 3.32 20.45
N GLN A 283 -37.61 4.26 21.03
CA GLN A 283 -38.97 4.61 20.58
C GLN A 283 -38.90 5.80 19.60
N GLY A 284 -39.53 5.68 18.42
CA GLY A 284 -39.61 6.76 17.41
C GLY A 284 -38.69 6.58 16.19
N THR A 285 -38.58 7.61 15.35
CA THR A 285 -37.61 7.65 14.24
C THR A 285 -36.22 7.71 14.85
N GLY A 286 -35.47 6.60 14.87
CA GLY A 286 -34.19 6.44 15.56
C GLY A 286 -33.02 7.28 15.03
N GLN A 287 -33.23 8.59 14.87
CA GLN A 287 -32.24 9.62 14.53
C GLN A 287 -31.78 10.36 15.78
#